data_AF-A0A945X2D4-F1
#
_entry.id   AF-A0A945X2D4-F1
#
_cell.length_a   1.000
_cell.length_b   1.000
_cell.length_c   1.000
_cell.angle_alpha   90.00
_cell.angle_beta   90.00
_cell.angle_gamma   90.00
#
_symmetry.space_group_name_H-M   'P 1'
#
loop_
_entity.id
_entity.type
_entity.pdbx_description
1 polymer ?
#
loop_
_entity_poly.entity_id
_entity_poly.type
_entity_poly.pdbx_seq_one_letter_code
_entity_poly.pdbx_strand_id
1 'polypeptide(L)'
;MTVIDAHTHVWLRRAENDRRALLDCIESVPLKRLYVTGLDNHRPDEDTVVRINDAALELMRRDERVRGMLYLNPRHEKQVSEEFHRCRDLGFVMVKLWQATTADDRLNEPVYELCLEYGMPVLLHCFCPVRGATSDQNPPEAIASVARRHPELTVMLAHEGGDFIRGVEAVVGLPNVYVDFSGTYGERGMVDYAVEHLGADHVIFGSDMPGSDIYHNLGKVYGANLTEDQRDLVLWKNAERVLP
;
A
#
# COMPACT_ATOMS: atom_id res chain seq x y z
N MET A 1 13.16 -14.51 -12.43
CA MET A 1 12.13 -14.02 -11.49
C MET A 1 12.21 -12.51 -11.51
N THR A 2 11.09 -11.82 -11.66
CA THR A 2 11.00 -10.35 -11.60
C THR A 2 9.96 -10.01 -10.55
N VAL A 3 10.23 -9.00 -9.71
CA VAL A 3 9.33 -8.60 -8.62
C VAL A 3 9.13 -7.09 -8.64
N ILE A 4 7.89 -6.65 -8.42
CA ILE A 4 7.58 -5.28 -8.02
C ILE A 4 6.99 -5.33 -6.62
N ASP A 5 7.65 -4.69 -5.67
CA ASP A 5 7.14 -4.60 -4.30
C ASP A 5 6.32 -3.31 -4.14
N ALA A 6 5.00 -3.46 -4.10
CA ALA A 6 4.08 -2.33 -4.07
C ALA A 6 3.82 -1.77 -2.66
N HIS A 7 4.43 -2.32 -1.62
CA HIS A 7 4.12 -1.93 -0.24
C HIS A 7 5.32 -2.07 0.69
N THR A 8 6.02 -0.95 0.92
CA THR A 8 7.11 -0.86 1.90
C THR A 8 7.10 0.47 2.64
N HIS A 9 7.92 0.56 3.70
CA HIS A 9 7.91 1.64 4.67
C HIS A 9 9.30 2.12 5.05
N VAL A 10 9.40 3.42 5.37
CA VAL A 10 10.52 3.98 6.16
C VAL A 10 9.94 4.62 7.42
N TRP A 11 10.21 4.03 8.58
CA TRP A 11 9.69 4.57 9.85
C TRP A 11 10.62 5.65 10.38
N LEU A 12 10.09 6.85 10.68
CA LEU A 12 10.90 8.01 11.09
C LEU A 12 11.83 7.72 12.27
N ARG A 13 11.36 6.94 13.25
CA ARG A 13 12.13 6.58 14.45
C ARG A 13 13.36 5.72 14.17
N ARG A 14 13.44 5.09 12.99
CA ARG A 14 14.50 4.17 12.57
C ARG A 14 14.86 4.34 11.09
N ALA A 15 14.67 5.55 10.56
CA ALA A 15 14.68 5.81 9.11
C ALA A 15 15.97 5.33 8.42
N GLU A 16 17.13 5.53 9.05
CA GLU A 16 18.39 5.09 8.43
C GLU A 16 18.53 3.57 8.34
N ASN A 17 18.10 2.85 9.38
CA ASN A 17 18.11 1.38 9.36
C ASN A 17 17.13 0.83 8.33
N ASP A 18 15.93 1.41 8.27
CA ASP A 18 14.88 1.00 7.33
C ASP A 18 15.33 1.26 5.88
N ARG A 19 15.90 2.43 5.60
CA ARG A 19 16.47 2.73 4.27
C ARG A 19 17.57 1.76 3.88
N ARG A 20 18.49 1.46 4.81
CA ARG A 20 19.54 0.47 4.56
C ARG A 20 18.93 -0.90 4.24
N ALA A 21 17.96 -1.36 5.01
CA ALA A 21 17.30 -2.64 4.78
C ALA A 21 16.60 -2.70 3.41
N LEU A 22 15.95 -1.62 2.99
CA LEU A 22 15.31 -1.54 1.67
C LEU A 22 16.35 -1.51 0.53
N LEU A 23 17.47 -0.80 0.70
CA LEU A 23 18.57 -0.83 -0.28
C LEU A 23 19.21 -2.21 -0.37
N ASP A 24 19.44 -2.89 0.76
CA ASP A 24 19.94 -4.26 0.79
C ASP A 24 18.93 -5.24 0.13
N CYS A 25 17.62 -5.00 0.28
CA CYS A 25 16.57 -5.76 -0.39
C CYS A 25 16.61 -5.58 -1.92
N ILE A 26 16.72 -4.33 -2.36
CA ILE A 26 16.81 -3.96 -3.78
C ILE A 26 17.99 -4.65 -4.48
N GLU A 27 19.10 -4.88 -3.78
CA GLU A 27 20.28 -5.58 -4.32
C GLU A 27 20.19 -7.10 -4.23
N SER A 28 19.39 -7.65 -3.31
CA SER A 28 19.33 -9.10 -3.04
C SER A 28 18.22 -9.83 -3.79
N VAL A 29 17.20 -9.11 -4.25
CA VAL A 29 16.06 -9.65 -5.01
C VAL A 29 16.05 -9.01 -6.39
N PRO A 30 15.63 -9.71 -7.47
CA PRO A 30 15.45 -9.12 -8.80
C PRO A 30 14.24 -8.16 -8.83
N LEU A 31 14.34 -7.08 -8.06
CA LEU A 31 13.37 -6.01 -7.91
C LEU A 31 13.44 -5.09 -9.11
N LYS A 32 12.33 -5.05 -9.85
CA LYS A 32 12.10 -4.10 -10.95
C LYS A 32 11.71 -2.72 -10.42
N ARG A 33 10.94 -2.69 -9.32
CA ARG A 33 10.44 -1.45 -8.70
C ARG A 33 10.05 -1.71 -7.25
N LEU A 34 10.22 -0.69 -6.41
CA LEU A 34 9.84 -0.70 -5.00
C LEU A 34 9.05 0.57 -4.67
N TYR A 35 7.86 0.43 -4.10
CA TYR A 35 7.03 1.55 -3.66
C TYR A 35 7.19 1.76 -2.15
N VAL A 36 7.48 3.00 -1.74
CA VAL A 36 7.79 3.33 -0.35
C VAL A 36 6.97 4.52 0.14
N THR A 37 6.45 4.40 1.36
CA THR A 37 5.88 5.52 2.14
C THR A 37 6.65 5.68 3.44
N GLY A 38 6.82 6.90 3.92
CA GLY A 38 7.25 7.10 5.30
C GLY A 38 6.11 6.77 6.28
N LEU A 39 6.42 6.48 7.54
CA LEU A 39 5.45 6.35 8.64
C LEU A 39 6.05 6.84 9.98
N ASP A 40 5.19 7.24 10.91
CA ASP A 40 5.58 7.53 12.30
C ASP A 40 4.50 7.12 13.31
N ASN A 41 3.59 8.03 13.67
CA ASN A 41 2.51 7.79 14.62
C ASN A 41 1.14 7.81 13.90
N HIS A 42 0.07 7.39 14.59
CA HIS A 42 -1.24 7.21 13.95
C HIS A 42 -1.91 8.53 13.51
N ARG A 43 -1.56 9.66 14.12
CA ARG A 43 -2.19 10.97 13.87
C ARG A 43 -1.11 12.07 13.86
N PRO A 44 -0.21 12.05 12.86
CA PRO A 44 0.92 12.98 12.82
C PRO A 44 0.44 14.43 12.66
N ASP A 45 1.12 15.37 13.30
CA ASP A 45 0.94 16.80 13.05
C ASP A 45 1.50 17.19 11.67
N GLU A 46 1.27 18.45 11.29
CA GLU A 46 1.66 18.96 9.98
C GLU A 46 3.18 18.81 9.73
N ASP A 47 4.02 19.18 10.70
CA ASP A 47 5.47 19.03 10.59
C ASP A 47 5.91 17.56 10.45
N THR A 48 5.24 16.65 11.16
CA THR A 48 5.54 15.22 11.06
C THR A 48 5.13 14.64 9.71
N VAL A 49 4.03 15.11 9.10
CA VAL A 49 3.63 14.70 7.74
C VAL A 49 4.72 15.05 6.72
N VAL A 50 5.25 16.28 6.77
CA VAL A 50 6.35 16.70 5.88
C VAL A 50 7.58 15.81 6.05
N ARG A 51 7.96 15.53 7.31
CA ARG A 51 9.10 14.66 7.62
C ARG A 51 8.89 13.21 7.14
N ILE A 52 7.66 12.69 7.27
CA ILE A 52 7.28 11.36 6.77
C ILE A 52 7.56 11.29 5.27
N ASN A 53 7.11 12.28 4.50
CA ASN A 53 7.30 12.31 3.06
C ASN A 53 8.77 12.54 2.68
N ASP A 54 9.49 13.41 3.38
CA ASP A 54 10.91 13.65 3.15
C ASP A 54 11.77 12.39 3.39
N ALA A 55 11.40 11.54 4.34
CA ALA A 55 12.09 10.27 4.58
C ALA A 55 11.96 9.29 3.40
N ALA A 56 10.78 9.21 2.77
CA ALA A 56 10.56 8.45 1.54
C ALA A 56 11.30 9.07 0.34
N LEU A 57 11.25 10.40 0.20
CA LEU A 57 11.95 11.15 -0.84
C LEU A 57 13.46 10.91 -0.82
N GLU A 58 14.06 10.82 0.37
CA GLU A 58 15.48 10.52 0.48
C GLU A 58 15.82 9.15 -0.11
N LEU A 59 14.96 8.14 0.10
CA LEU A 59 15.16 6.82 -0.50
C LEU A 59 14.95 6.85 -2.02
N MET A 60 13.92 7.56 -2.50
CA MET A 60 13.67 7.76 -3.94
C MET A 60 14.89 8.35 -4.66
N ARG A 61 15.63 9.26 -4.00
CA ARG A 61 16.83 9.89 -4.56
C ARG A 61 18.06 8.97 -4.56
N ARG A 62 18.06 7.91 -3.75
CA ARG A 62 19.18 6.97 -3.64
C ARG A 62 19.12 5.87 -4.69
N ASP A 63 17.94 5.53 -5.21
CA ASP A 63 17.79 4.47 -6.22
C ASP A 63 16.62 4.73 -7.19
N GLU A 64 16.90 4.65 -8.49
CA GLU A 64 15.92 4.93 -9.55
C GLU A 64 14.78 3.91 -9.65
N ARG A 65 14.89 2.75 -9.00
CA ARG A 65 13.82 1.74 -8.91
C ARG A 65 12.78 2.09 -7.85
N VAL A 66 13.07 3.07 -7.00
CA VAL A 66 12.18 3.45 -5.90
C VAL A 66 11.14 4.46 -6.37
N ARG A 67 9.87 4.25 -5.99
CA ARG A 67 8.75 5.16 -6.23
C ARG A 67 8.12 5.56 -4.90
N GLY A 68 7.80 6.83 -4.76
CA GLY A 68 7.19 7.37 -3.55
C GLY A 68 5.67 7.23 -3.55
N MET A 69 5.15 6.71 -2.45
CA MET A 69 3.76 6.89 -2.02
C MET A 69 3.74 8.00 -0.96
N LEU A 70 3.07 9.11 -1.25
CA LEU A 70 3.01 10.23 -0.32
C LEU A 70 1.96 9.95 0.75
N TYR A 71 2.25 10.36 1.98
CA TYR A 71 1.37 10.26 3.11
C TYR A 71 0.70 11.61 3.37
N LEU A 72 -0.58 11.57 3.72
CA LEU A 72 -1.35 12.73 4.14
C LEU A 72 -2.09 12.43 5.44
N ASN A 73 -2.29 13.45 6.26
CA ASN A 73 -3.24 13.42 7.35
C ASN A 73 -4.47 14.27 6.97
N PRO A 74 -5.62 13.65 6.65
CA PRO A 74 -6.82 14.35 6.21
C PRO A 74 -7.43 15.30 7.25
N ARG A 75 -6.98 15.22 8.50
CA ARG A 75 -7.40 16.15 9.57
C ARG A 75 -6.82 17.56 9.41
N HIS A 76 -5.79 17.72 8.58
CA HIS A 76 -5.13 19.00 8.31
C HIS A 76 -5.53 19.53 6.94
N GLU A 77 -6.78 19.98 6.81
CA GLU A 77 -7.43 20.33 5.52
C GLU A 77 -6.56 21.20 4.59
N LYS A 78 -5.92 22.25 5.13
CA LYS A 78 -5.06 23.14 4.34
C LYS A 78 -3.81 22.43 3.84
N GLN A 79 -3.16 21.67 4.73
CA GLN A 79 -1.93 20.97 4.40
C GLN A 79 -2.16 19.87 3.35
N VAL A 80 -3.33 19.23 3.33
CA VAL A 80 -3.63 18.15 2.37
C VAL A 80 -3.31 18.56 0.94
N SER A 81 -3.82 19.71 0.48
CA SER A 81 -3.56 20.18 -0.89
C SER A 81 -2.11 20.63 -1.08
N GLU A 82 -1.56 21.40 -0.13
CA GLU A 82 -0.19 21.93 -0.22
C GLU A 82 0.85 20.81 -0.31
N GLU A 83 0.74 19.81 0.57
CA GLU A 83 1.67 18.68 0.63
C GLU A 83 1.47 17.72 -0.53
N PHE A 84 0.24 17.47 -0.96
CA PHE A 84 -0.03 16.67 -2.16
C PHE A 84 0.67 17.26 -3.38
N HIS A 85 0.50 18.56 -3.64
CA HIS A 85 1.14 19.20 -4.79
C HIS A 85 2.67 19.22 -4.65
N ARG A 86 3.20 19.51 -3.45
CA ARG A 86 4.65 19.44 -3.19
C ARG A 86 5.22 18.07 -3.52
N CYS A 87 4.62 17.00 -2.98
CA CYS A 87 5.09 15.63 -3.20
C CYS A 87 4.94 15.19 -4.66
N ARG A 88 3.83 15.53 -5.32
CA ARG A 88 3.66 15.25 -6.75
C ARG A 88 4.76 15.90 -7.58
N ASP A 89 5.06 17.18 -7.32
CA ASP A 89 6.11 17.91 -8.03
C ASP A 89 7.52 17.36 -7.73
N LEU A 90 7.68 16.67 -6.60
CA LEU A 90 8.89 15.91 -6.23
C LEU A 90 8.94 14.48 -6.80
N GLY A 91 7.93 14.07 -7.57
CA GLY A 91 7.89 12.78 -8.27
C GLY A 91 7.25 11.63 -7.50
N PHE A 92 6.48 11.90 -6.45
CA PHE A 92 5.61 10.89 -5.84
C PHE A 92 4.49 10.51 -6.80
N VAL A 93 4.16 9.22 -6.87
CA VAL A 93 3.26 8.65 -7.89
C VAL A 93 1.99 8.02 -7.33
N MET A 94 1.93 7.86 -6.01
CA MET A 94 0.80 7.24 -5.32
C MET A 94 0.54 7.93 -3.98
N VAL A 95 -0.62 7.66 -3.38
CA VAL A 95 -0.96 8.09 -2.02
C VAL A 95 -1.07 6.87 -1.10
N LYS A 96 -0.58 6.97 0.14
CA LYS A 96 -0.82 5.99 1.21
C LYS A 96 -1.55 6.66 2.37
N LEU A 97 -2.68 6.09 2.76
CA LEU A 97 -3.40 6.48 3.98
C LEU A 97 -3.31 5.37 5.03
N TRP A 98 -2.99 5.77 6.26
CA TRP A 98 -2.80 4.84 7.38
C TRP A 98 -4.00 4.85 8.34
N GLN A 99 -3.88 5.41 9.55
CA GLN A 99 -4.89 5.30 10.61
C GLN A 99 -5.26 6.65 11.24
N ALA A 100 -5.08 7.75 10.50
CA ALA A 100 -5.45 9.07 10.98
C ALA A 100 -6.97 9.24 11.09
N THR A 101 -7.71 8.61 10.18
CA THR A 101 -9.17 8.45 10.15
C THR A 101 -9.48 7.05 9.62
N THR A 102 -10.76 6.63 9.63
CA THR A 102 -11.17 5.50 8.79
C THR A 102 -11.09 5.88 7.32
N ALA A 103 -10.89 4.92 6.42
CA ALA A 103 -10.77 5.16 4.99
C ALA A 103 -12.02 5.84 4.41
N ASP A 104 -13.21 5.43 4.84
CA ASP A 104 -14.47 6.00 4.38
C ASP A 104 -14.90 7.30 5.09
N ASP A 105 -14.07 7.83 6.00
CA ASP A 105 -14.29 9.12 6.63
C ASP A 105 -14.33 10.23 5.55
N ARG A 106 -15.31 11.15 5.66
CA ARG A 106 -15.49 12.25 4.72
C ARG A 106 -14.30 13.22 4.69
N LEU A 107 -13.46 13.22 5.73
CA LEU A 107 -12.21 13.98 5.72
C LEU A 107 -11.23 13.52 4.62
N ASN A 108 -11.34 12.28 4.13
CA ASN A 108 -10.52 11.79 3.02
C ASN A 108 -10.99 12.25 1.64
N GLU A 109 -12.20 12.78 1.48
CA GLU A 109 -12.73 13.12 0.15
C GLU A 109 -11.82 14.06 -0.65
N PRO A 110 -11.24 15.13 -0.06
CA PRO A 110 -10.29 15.97 -0.79
C PRO A 110 -9.05 15.21 -1.28
N VAL A 111 -8.61 14.18 -0.54
CA VAL A 111 -7.50 13.32 -0.96
C VAL A 111 -7.90 12.47 -2.17
N TYR A 112 -9.11 11.89 -2.15
CA TYR A 112 -9.62 11.08 -3.25
C TYR A 112 -9.89 11.91 -4.51
N GLU A 113 -10.41 13.13 -4.36
CA GLU A 113 -10.58 14.09 -5.45
C GLU A 113 -9.25 14.41 -6.13
N LEU A 114 -8.19 14.68 -5.35
CA LEU A 114 -6.84 14.89 -5.88
C LEU A 114 -6.29 13.61 -6.56
N CYS A 115 -6.51 12.43 -5.98
CA CYS A 115 -6.11 11.17 -6.59
C CYS A 115 -6.78 10.96 -7.96
N LEU A 116 -8.08 11.26 -8.07
CA LEU A 116 -8.84 11.19 -9.31
C LEU A 116 -8.34 12.23 -10.33
N GLU A 117 -8.13 13.48 -9.91
CA GLU A 117 -7.66 14.57 -10.78
C GLU A 117 -6.30 14.24 -11.42
N TYR A 118 -5.39 13.64 -10.67
CA TYR A 118 -4.02 13.34 -11.11
C TYR A 118 -3.81 11.88 -11.52
N GLY A 119 -4.84 11.04 -11.50
CA GLY A 119 -4.75 9.61 -11.81
C GLY A 119 -3.80 8.84 -10.89
N MET A 120 -3.70 9.24 -9.62
CA MET A 120 -2.82 8.62 -8.63
C MET A 120 -3.55 7.50 -7.87
N PRO A 121 -3.06 6.25 -7.90
CA PRO A 121 -3.61 5.18 -7.08
C PRO A 121 -3.44 5.45 -5.58
N VAL A 122 -4.38 4.93 -4.77
CA VAL A 122 -4.33 5.03 -3.31
C VAL A 122 -4.18 3.66 -2.65
N LEU A 123 -3.16 3.51 -1.82
CA LEU A 123 -2.98 2.38 -0.93
C LEU A 123 -3.61 2.68 0.43
N LEU A 124 -4.66 1.94 0.78
CA LEU A 124 -5.37 2.08 2.05
C LEU A 124 -4.91 0.97 2.98
N HIS A 125 -4.31 1.35 4.11
CA HIS A 125 -4.04 0.38 5.17
C HIS A 125 -5.35 -0.25 5.64
N CYS A 126 -5.42 -1.57 5.74
CA CYS A 126 -6.65 -2.29 6.08
C CYS A 126 -6.35 -3.37 7.13
N PHE A 127 -7.06 -3.31 8.26
CA PHE A 127 -6.97 -4.29 9.34
C PHE A 127 -8.32 -4.39 10.04
N CYS A 128 -8.74 -5.61 10.36
CA CYS A 128 -9.94 -5.85 11.13
C CYS A 128 -9.85 -5.22 12.54
N PRO A 129 -10.88 -4.48 13.00
CA PRO A 129 -10.87 -3.88 14.32
C PRO A 129 -10.70 -4.92 15.42
N VAL A 130 -9.66 -4.76 16.24
CA VAL A 130 -9.45 -5.56 17.45
C VAL A 130 -10.07 -4.82 18.64
N ARG A 131 -10.72 -5.56 19.55
CA ARG A 131 -11.28 -4.98 20.78
C ARG A 131 -10.18 -4.23 21.55
N GLY A 132 -10.43 -2.97 21.88
CA GLY A 132 -9.49 -2.13 22.63
C GLY A 132 -8.44 -1.42 21.78
N ALA A 133 -8.55 -1.45 20.44
CA ALA A 133 -7.71 -0.63 19.57
C ALA A 133 -7.89 0.86 19.90
N THR A 134 -6.76 1.58 19.94
CA THR A 134 -6.69 3.01 20.28
C THR A 134 -6.59 3.91 19.04
N SER A 135 -6.51 3.33 17.85
CA SER A 135 -6.46 4.00 16.56
C SER A 135 -7.70 3.74 15.72
N ASP A 136 -7.92 4.62 14.73
CA ASP A 136 -8.98 4.44 13.73
C ASP A 136 -8.55 3.29 12.81
N GLN A 137 -9.02 2.08 13.13
CA GLN A 137 -8.78 0.89 12.32
C GLN A 137 -9.61 0.96 11.04
N ASN A 138 -9.06 0.44 9.94
CA ASN A 138 -9.74 0.41 8.65
C ASN A 138 -10.28 -1.00 8.38
N PRO A 139 -11.55 -1.28 8.72
CA PRO A 139 -12.14 -2.55 8.35
C PRO A 139 -12.28 -2.65 6.82
N PRO A 140 -12.18 -3.85 6.22
CA PRO A 140 -12.31 -4.04 4.76
C PRO A 140 -13.56 -3.38 4.15
N GLU A 141 -14.66 -3.32 4.88
CA GLU A 141 -15.91 -2.73 4.42
C GLU A 141 -15.79 -1.21 4.21
N ALA A 142 -14.92 -0.52 4.95
CA ALA A 142 -14.64 0.90 4.72
C ALA A 142 -13.91 1.11 3.39
N ILE A 143 -12.96 0.23 3.04
CA ILE A 143 -12.25 0.28 1.76
C ILE A 143 -13.23 0.00 0.62
N ALA A 144 -14.07 -1.03 0.78
CA ALA A 144 -15.13 -1.34 -0.18
C ALA A 144 -16.14 -0.19 -0.35
N SER A 145 -16.45 0.55 0.73
CA SER A 145 -17.27 1.76 0.68
C SER A 145 -16.63 2.86 -0.17
N VAL A 146 -15.34 3.15 0.04
CA VAL A 146 -14.58 4.11 -0.78
C VAL A 146 -14.59 3.71 -2.26
N ALA A 147 -14.25 2.45 -2.56
CA ALA A 147 -14.17 1.96 -3.94
C ALA A 147 -15.52 2.03 -4.68
N ARG A 148 -16.65 1.78 -3.99
CA ARG A 148 -17.99 1.94 -4.55
C ARG A 148 -18.37 3.40 -4.79
N ARG A 149 -17.93 4.32 -3.92
CA ARG A 149 -18.19 5.76 -4.07
C ARG A 149 -17.36 6.38 -5.20
N HIS A 150 -16.16 5.85 -5.43
CA HIS A 150 -15.19 6.35 -6.41
C HIS A 150 -14.78 5.23 -7.39
N PRO A 151 -15.67 4.78 -8.30
CA PRO A 151 -15.40 3.64 -9.19
C PRO A 151 -14.26 3.85 -10.19
N GLU A 152 -13.85 5.11 -10.43
CA GLU A 152 -12.71 5.46 -11.29
C GLU A 152 -11.38 5.49 -10.53
N LEU A 153 -11.40 5.47 -9.20
CA LEU A 153 -10.21 5.49 -8.37
C LEU A 153 -9.59 4.09 -8.29
N THR A 154 -8.31 3.95 -8.63
CA THR A 154 -7.55 2.72 -8.36
C THR A 154 -7.24 2.63 -6.87
N VAL A 155 -7.82 1.63 -6.20
CA VAL A 155 -7.69 1.42 -4.76
C VAL A 155 -6.90 0.14 -4.50
N MET A 156 -5.85 0.24 -3.69
CA MET A 156 -5.17 -0.92 -3.14
C MET A 156 -5.58 -1.16 -1.69
N LEU A 157 -6.08 -2.36 -1.41
CA LEU A 157 -6.40 -2.86 -0.07
C LEU A 157 -5.19 -3.61 0.47
N ALA A 158 -4.62 -3.12 1.56
CA ALA A 158 -3.43 -3.72 2.14
C ALA A 158 -3.72 -4.95 3.02
N HIS A 159 -2.75 -5.85 3.11
CA HIS A 159 -2.66 -6.95 4.07
C HIS A 159 -3.82 -7.97 4.00
N GLU A 160 -4.51 -8.06 2.86
CA GLU A 160 -5.77 -8.79 2.68
C GLU A 160 -6.78 -8.47 3.80
N GLY A 161 -6.69 -7.27 4.38
CA GLY A 161 -7.56 -6.81 5.45
C GLY A 161 -7.25 -7.33 6.85
N GLY A 162 -6.11 -8.00 7.06
CA GLY A 162 -5.69 -8.59 8.34
C GLY A 162 -6.52 -9.82 8.77
N ASP A 163 -7.53 -10.17 7.98
CA ASP A 163 -8.30 -11.41 7.97
C ASP A 163 -8.61 -11.66 6.50
N PHE A 164 -7.84 -12.54 5.86
CA PHE A 164 -7.83 -12.65 4.40
C PHE A 164 -9.19 -13.03 3.81
N ILE A 165 -9.98 -13.83 4.53
CA ILE A 165 -11.32 -14.23 4.08
C ILE A 165 -12.19 -12.98 4.04
N ARG A 166 -12.28 -12.28 5.17
CA ARG A 166 -13.13 -11.08 5.27
C ARG A 166 -12.65 -9.95 4.34
N GLY A 167 -11.34 -9.77 4.20
CA GLY A 167 -10.78 -8.75 3.33
C GLY A 167 -11.09 -8.98 1.85
N VAL A 168 -10.91 -10.23 1.40
CA VAL A 168 -11.23 -10.64 0.03
C VAL A 168 -12.74 -10.54 -0.23
N GLU A 169 -13.58 -11.10 0.65
CA GLU A 169 -15.04 -11.09 0.49
C GLU A 169 -15.62 -9.68 0.42
N ALA A 170 -15.06 -8.73 1.17
CA ALA A 170 -15.54 -7.35 1.20
C ALA A 170 -15.42 -6.63 -0.16
N VAL A 171 -14.49 -7.05 -1.01
CA VAL A 171 -14.14 -6.38 -2.27
C VAL A 171 -14.44 -7.20 -3.53
N VAL A 172 -15.04 -8.38 -3.39
CA VAL A 172 -15.53 -9.18 -4.52
C VAL A 172 -16.45 -8.33 -5.40
N GLY A 173 -16.17 -8.35 -6.71
CA GLY A 173 -16.95 -7.62 -7.71
C GLY A 173 -16.66 -6.12 -7.80
N LEU A 174 -15.63 -5.60 -7.11
CA LEU A 174 -15.16 -4.23 -7.24
C LEU A 174 -13.96 -4.16 -8.21
N PRO A 175 -14.17 -3.78 -9.48
CA PRO A 175 -13.14 -3.88 -10.51
C PRO A 175 -11.99 -2.87 -10.35
N ASN A 176 -12.16 -1.87 -9.49
CA ASN A 176 -11.16 -0.84 -9.21
C ASN A 176 -10.34 -1.13 -7.93
N VAL A 177 -10.52 -2.31 -7.32
CA VAL A 177 -9.79 -2.72 -6.12
C VAL A 177 -8.75 -3.79 -6.44
N TYR A 178 -7.54 -3.59 -5.93
CA TYR A 178 -6.44 -4.56 -5.95
C TYR A 178 -6.04 -4.89 -4.51
N VAL A 179 -5.69 -6.14 -4.24
CA VAL A 179 -5.34 -6.58 -2.87
C VAL A 179 -3.88 -6.99 -2.81
N ASP A 180 -3.17 -6.55 -1.76
CA ASP A 180 -1.88 -7.13 -1.38
C ASP A 180 -2.02 -8.00 -0.12
N PHE A 181 -1.14 -8.98 0.06
CA PHE A 181 -1.05 -9.90 1.22
C PHE A 181 0.17 -9.58 2.10
N SER A 182 0.64 -8.35 2.03
CA SER A 182 1.85 -7.91 2.72
C SER A 182 1.72 -8.03 4.23
N GLY A 183 2.85 -8.20 4.92
CA GLY A 183 2.88 -8.30 6.38
C GLY A 183 3.24 -9.69 6.90
N THR A 184 2.97 -9.92 8.17
CA THR A 184 3.49 -11.07 8.93
C THR A 184 2.55 -12.28 8.98
N TYR A 185 1.28 -12.12 8.58
CA TYR A 185 0.33 -13.23 8.45
C TYR A 185 0.72 -14.11 7.26
N GLY A 186 0.76 -15.42 7.46
CA GLY A 186 1.40 -16.37 6.55
C GLY A 186 0.64 -17.70 6.47
N GLU A 187 -0.66 -17.66 6.71
CA GLU A 187 -1.56 -18.78 6.61
C GLU A 187 -1.54 -19.37 5.19
N ARG A 188 -1.47 -20.69 5.10
CA ARG A 188 -1.50 -21.39 3.81
C ARG A 188 -2.87 -21.17 3.15
N GLY A 189 -2.86 -20.79 1.87
CA GLY A 189 -4.08 -20.61 1.09
C GLY A 189 -4.58 -19.17 1.00
N MET A 190 -3.95 -18.20 1.68
CA MET A 190 -4.30 -16.77 1.59
C MET A 190 -4.31 -16.27 0.15
N VAL A 191 -3.17 -16.43 -0.54
CA VAL A 191 -3.02 -16.01 -1.95
C VAL A 191 -3.92 -16.85 -2.87
N ASP A 192 -4.07 -18.15 -2.61
CA ASP A 192 -4.99 -19.02 -3.37
C ASP A 192 -6.43 -18.48 -3.27
N TYR A 193 -6.87 -18.12 -2.06
CA TYR A 193 -8.21 -17.63 -1.79
C TYR A 193 -8.47 -16.30 -2.51
N ALA A 194 -7.53 -15.35 -2.44
CA ALA A 194 -7.62 -14.09 -3.16
C ALA A 194 -7.71 -14.31 -4.68
N VAL A 195 -6.87 -15.18 -5.24
CA VAL A 195 -6.87 -15.50 -6.68
C VAL A 195 -8.17 -16.20 -7.11
N GLU A 196 -8.70 -17.12 -6.30
CA GLU A 196 -9.95 -17.84 -6.59
C GLU A 196 -11.17 -16.90 -6.63
N HIS A 197 -11.23 -15.91 -5.73
CA HIS A 197 -12.41 -15.07 -5.56
C HIS A 197 -12.35 -13.73 -6.32
N LEU A 198 -11.15 -13.18 -6.52
CA LEU A 198 -10.94 -11.88 -7.19
C LEU A 198 -10.36 -12.01 -8.59
N GLY A 199 -9.74 -13.15 -8.90
CA GLY A 199 -8.90 -13.31 -10.08
C GLY A 199 -7.45 -12.92 -9.82
N ALA A 200 -6.52 -13.61 -10.48
CA ALA A 200 -5.09 -13.36 -10.32
C ALA A 200 -4.68 -11.95 -10.77
N ASP A 201 -5.49 -11.29 -11.59
CA ASP A 201 -5.29 -9.94 -12.09
C ASP A 201 -5.67 -8.84 -11.09
N HIS A 202 -6.24 -9.21 -9.94
CA HIS A 202 -6.59 -8.30 -8.83
C HIS A 202 -5.67 -8.42 -7.60
N VAL A 203 -4.63 -9.25 -7.67
CA VAL A 203 -3.72 -9.50 -6.55
C VAL A 203 -2.33 -8.92 -6.87
N ILE A 204 -1.77 -8.11 -5.97
CA ILE A 204 -0.49 -7.42 -6.16
C ILE A 204 0.48 -7.80 -5.04
N PHE A 205 1.72 -8.11 -5.40
CA PHE A 205 2.77 -8.37 -4.41
C PHE A 205 3.13 -7.10 -3.62
N GLY A 206 3.15 -7.25 -2.30
CA GLY A 206 3.72 -6.29 -1.36
C GLY A 206 4.36 -7.04 -0.19
N SER A 207 5.45 -6.51 0.38
CA SER A 207 6.13 -7.18 1.49
C SER A 207 5.78 -6.63 2.87
N ASP A 208 5.42 -5.35 2.98
CA ASP A 208 5.37 -4.60 4.24
C ASP A 208 6.77 -4.43 4.86
N MET A 209 7.82 -4.46 4.03
CA MET A 209 9.19 -4.23 4.50
C MET A 209 9.35 -2.84 5.10
N PRO A 210 10.19 -2.67 6.13
CA PRO A 210 10.96 -3.71 6.82
C PRO A 210 10.18 -4.37 7.98
N GLY A 211 8.87 -4.12 8.12
CA GLY A 211 8.04 -4.73 9.15
C GLY A 211 7.90 -6.24 8.98
N SER A 212 7.81 -6.71 7.73
CA SER A 212 7.89 -8.12 7.35
C SER A 212 8.93 -8.32 6.24
N ASP A 213 9.57 -9.49 6.22
CA ASP A 213 10.65 -9.80 5.29
C ASP A 213 10.12 -10.09 3.87
N ILE A 214 10.86 -9.67 2.83
CA ILE A 214 10.45 -9.91 1.45
C ILE A 214 10.40 -11.41 1.10
N TYR A 215 11.32 -12.23 1.60
CA TYR A 215 11.35 -13.67 1.34
C TYR A 215 10.21 -14.39 2.03
N HIS A 216 9.77 -13.91 3.20
CA HIS A 216 8.55 -14.40 3.84
C HIS A 216 7.34 -14.23 2.90
N ASN A 217 7.16 -13.05 2.31
CA ASN A 217 6.04 -12.77 1.41
C ASN A 217 6.19 -13.45 0.05
N LEU A 218 7.40 -13.56 -0.49
CA LEU A 218 7.67 -14.39 -1.69
C LEU A 218 7.31 -15.85 -1.42
N GLY A 219 7.61 -16.36 -0.23
CA GLY A 219 7.23 -17.71 0.21
C GLY A 219 5.73 -17.95 0.13
N LYS A 220 4.88 -16.95 0.44
CA LYS A 220 3.42 -17.05 0.28
C LYS A 220 3.03 -17.27 -1.17
N VAL A 221 3.62 -16.52 -2.10
CA VAL A 221 3.37 -16.66 -3.55
C VAL A 221 3.85 -18.02 -4.07
N TYR A 222 5.05 -18.44 -3.69
CA TYR A 222 5.62 -19.71 -4.14
C TYR A 222 4.98 -20.93 -3.49
N GLY A 223 4.36 -20.77 -2.33
CA GLY A 223 3.58 -21.80 -1.65
C GLY A 223 2.13 -21.93 -2.14
N ALA A 224 1.63 -20.96 -2.91
CA ALA A 224 0.29 -20.98 -3.50
C ALA A 224 0.24 -21.81 -4.79
N ASN A 225 -0.94 -22.34 -5.13
CA ASN A 225 -1.17 -23.17 -6.31
C ASN A 225 -1.40 -22.33 -7.57
N LEU A 226 -0.43 -21.48 -7.90
CA LEU A 226 -0.49 -20.60 -9.07
C LEU A 226 0.18 -21.23 -10.29
N THR A 227 -0.45 -21.09 -11.44
CA THR A 227 0.24 -21.25 -12.73
C THR A 227 1.38 -20.24 -12.86
N GLU A 228 2.31 -20.46 -13.80
CA GLU A 228 3.41 -19.52 -14.05
C GLU A 228 2.88 -18.13 -14.44
N ASP A 229 1.84 -18.06 -15.28
CA ASP A 229 1.23 -16.80 -15.71
C ASP A 229 0.57 -16.04 -14.55
N GLN A 230 -0.18 -16.74 -13.70
CA GLN A 230 -0.79 -16.13 -12.51
C GLN A 230 0.27 -15.62 -11.53
N ARG A 231 1.36 -16.36 -11.37
CA ARG A 231 2.48 -15.95 -10.51
C ARG A 231 3.15 -14.68 -11.01
N ASP A 232 3.34 -14.56 -12.32
CA ASP A 232 3.84 -13.33 -12.94
C ASP A 232 2.88 -12.15 -12.77
N LEU A 233 1.56 -12.38 -12.88
CA LEU A 233 0.53 -11.37 -12.58
C LEU A 233 0.71 -10.83 -11.15
N VAL A 234 0.74 -11.74 -10.17
CA VAL A 234 0.88 -11.40 -8.75
C VAL A 234 2.22 -10.69 -8.47
N LEU A 235 3.34 -11.23 -8.95
CA LEU A 235 4.67 -10.74 -8.60
C LEU A 235 5.02 -9.39 -9.23
N TRP A 236 4.52 -9.08 -10.44
CA TRP A 236 4.92 -7.83 -11.10
C TRP A 236 3.98 -7.31 -12.18
N LYS A 237 3.34 -8.16 -13.01
CA LYS A 237 2.59 -7.65 -14.18
C LYS A 237 1.37 -6.83 -13.78
N ASN A 238 0.68 -7.18 -12.69
CA ASN A 238 -0.43 -6.37 -12.20
C ASN A 238 0.03 -5.00 -11.73
N ALA A 239 1.08 -4.96 -10.90
CA ALA A 239 1.66 -3.71 -10.40
C ALA A 239 2.12 -2.82 -11.56
N GLU A 240 2.79 -3.39 -12.57
CA GLU A 240 3.22 -2.63 -13.76
C GLU A 240 2.04 -2.12 -14.60
N ARG A 241 0.94 -2.87 -14.66
CA ARG A 241 -0.24 -2.48 -15.44
C ARG A 241 -1.01 -1.33 -14.79
N VAL A 242 -1.08 -1.29 -13.46
CA VAL A 242 -2.03 -0.42 -12.73
C VAL A 242 -1.36 0.64 -11.87
N LEU A 243 -0.06 0.54 -11.61
CA LEU A 243 0.72 1.52 -10.84
C LEU A 243 1.74 2.24 -11.74
N PRO A 244 1.93 3.56 -11.60
CA PRO A 244 2.82 4.35 -12.48
C PRO A 244 4.31 3.96 -12.41
#